data_AF-A0A938IAP3-F1
#
_entry.id   AF-A0A938IAP3-F1
#
_cell.length_a   1.000
_cell.length_b   1.000
_cell.length_c   1.000
_cell.angle_alpha   90.00
_cell.angle_beta   90.00
_cell.angle_gamma   90.00
#
_symmetry.space_group_name_H-M   'P 1'
#
loop_
_entity.id
_entity.type
_entity.pdbx_description
1 polymer ?
#
loop_
_entity_poly.entity_id
_entity_poly.type
_entity_poly.pdbx_seq_one_letter_code
_entity_poly.pdbx_strand_id
1 'polypeptide(L)'
;MAEASVMRRATANPLLLRMLLALAMWLTCALEFEAQKKEEVRHNDPRNCPYCHGDPALMKASGLVSHYGFAFSTKDTARIDEFMPSVELVWAETEHFRLGMYLPSIKMNAGEREKYERELTRLNAALPEVSIKTKVFDSWLRLHLYALRVEDVYARMLKMYAVEQSDFPATAQQWTMQGKYMGEGPHMGQSDKYEVLVLPTKQIFTDFLRTHYGVQTSSTQRWNVATRGSLNVTIHLEQGALRRDSALHGHIGFNLAHMLWDGYKFYAYDTPAWIREGLAHVVEREIDPKYNSFDASEGAGADMSTKENWLGEVRALIKKGTAPRLAELVALKTFAEFKLAHHYTTWSMIDYMLKEHAAAFAQFAGKLKGRINAEGRSDGSRMIEFHRDAFRECFKMGYSEFDAAWQAWVLAIEVPK
;
A
#
# COMPACT_ATOMS: atom_id res chain seq x y z
N MET A 1 -75.98 31.02 49.49
CA MET A 1 -76.67 30.46 48.31
C MET A 1 -75.70 30.63 47.14
N ALA A 2 -74.75 29.72 46.95
CA ALA A 2 -74.82 28.52 46.11
C ALA A 2 -74.73 28.84 44.60
N GLU A 3 -73.51 28.97 44.08
CA GLU A 3 -73.22 28.95 42.64
C GLU A 3 -72.83 27.53 42.20
N ALA A 4 -73.62 26.96 41.30
CA ALA A 4 -73.45 25.61 40.79
C ALA A 4 -72.62 25.62 39.49
N SER A 5 -71.47 24.95 39.53
CA SER A 5 -70.61 24.65 38.38
C SER A 5 -71.28 23.60 37.47
N VAL A 6 -71.67 24.00 36.25
CA VAL A 6 -72.17 23.09 35.21
C VAL A 6 -70.98 22.56 34.39
N MET A 7 -70.52 21.35 34.72
CA MET A 7 -69.61 20.57 33.87
C MET A 7 -70.36 20.08 32.62
N ARG A 8 -70.07 20.67 31.45
CA ARG A 8 -70.46 20.10 30.16
C ARG A 8 -69.53 18.94 29.81
N ARG A 9 -70.03 17.70 29.88
CA ARG A 9 -69.36 16.53 29.30
C ARG A 9 -69.38 16.65 27.77
N ALA A 10 -68.22 16.92 27.17
CA ALA A 10 -68.04 16.83 25.73
C ALA A 10 -68.12 15.36 25.31
N THR A 11 -69.20 14.98 24.64
CA THR A 11 -69.31 13.67 23.99
C THR A 11 -68.41 13.69 22.76
N ALA A 12 -67.29 12.96 22.81
CA ALA A 12 -66.39 12.82 21.66
C ALA A 12 -67.15 12.22 20.47
N ASN A 13 -67.02 12.86 19.30
CA ASN A 13 -67.67 12.43 18.08
C ASN A 13 -67.10 11.05 17.67
N PRO A 14 -67.93 9.98 17.60
CA PRO A 14 -67.45 8.62 17.32
C PRO A 14 -66.78 8.49 15.94
N LEU A 15 -67.09 9.39 15.00
CA LEU A 15 -66.44 9.45 13.69
C LEU A 15 -64.99 9.95 13.79
N LEU A 16 -64.74 10.94 14.64
CA LEU A 16 -63.40 11.48 14.87
C LEU A 16 -62.49 10.44 15.56
N LEU A 17 -63.06 9.69 16.51
CA LEU A 17 -62.35 8.61 17.19
C LEU A 17 -61.98 7.46 16.23
N ARG A 18 -62.89 7.11 15.30
CA ARG A 18 -62.62 6.10 14.26
C ARG A 18 -61.56 6.56 13.26
N MET A 19 -61.55 7.84 12.86
CA MET A 19 -60.50 8.37 11.99
C MET A 19 -59.13 8.41 12.68
N LEU A 20 -59.07 8.79 13.96
CA LEU A 20 -57.82 8.78 14.73
C LEU A 20 -57.28 7.36 14.94
N LEU A 21 -58.15 6.38 15.18
CA LEU A 21 -57.76 4.96 15.27
C LEU A 21 -57.28 4.40 13.93
N ALA A 22 -57.93 4.76 12.82
CA ALA A 22 -57.49 4.36 11.49
C ALA A 22 -56.14 4.98 11.12
N LEU A 23 -55.92 6.26 11.44
CA LEU A 23 -54.65 6.94 11.21
C LEU A 23 -53.53 6.36 12.08
N ALA A 24 -53.82 6.02 13.35
CA ALA A 24 -52.88 5.36 14.24
C ALA A 24 -52.50 3.96 13.73
N MET A 25 -53.47 3.16 13.25
CA MET A 25 -53.19 1.86 12.62
C MET A 25 -52.36 2.00 11.34
N TRP A 26 -52.61 3.02 10.54
CA TRP A 26 -51.86 3.27 9.31
C TRP A 26 -50.41 3.69 9.61
N LEU A 27 -50.21 4.53 10.63
CA LEU A 27 -48.88 4.93 11.12
C LEU A 27 -48.11 3.74 11.73
N THR A 28 -48.77 2.84 12.46
CA THR A 28 -48.12 1.63 12.98
C THR A 28 -47.75 0.64 11.87
N CYS A 29 -48.61 0.46 10.86
CA CYS A 29 -48.29 -0.39 9.71
C CYS A 29 -47.17 0.20 8.84
N ALA A 30 -47.08 1.52 8.69
CA ALA A 30 -45.98 2.17 7.97
C ALA A 30 -44.65 2.01 8.70
N LEU A 31 -44.64 2.13 10.03
CA LEU A 31 -43.44 1.92 10.86
C LEU A 31 -42.97 0.45 10.86
N GLU A 32 -43.88 -0.52 10.84
CA GLU A 32 -43.53 -1.95 10.71
C GLU A 32 -42.96 -2.28 9.33
N PHE A 33 -43.45 -1.63 8.26
CA PHE A 33 -42.96 -1.85 6.89
C PHE A 33 -41.55 -1.28 6.69
N GLU A 34 -41.23 -0.17 7.34
CA GLU A 34 -39.90 0.45 7.30
C GLU A 34 -38.89 -0.31 8.19
N ALA A 35 -39.36 -0.90 9.30
CA ALA A 35 -38.57 -1.79 10.16
C ALA A 35 -38.32 -3.20 9.56
N GLN A 36 -39.06 -3.59 8.51
CA GLN A 36 -38.93 -4.89 7.83
C GLN A 36 -38.09 -4.87 6.55
N LYS A 37 -37.42 -3.76 6.20
CA LYS A 37 -36.28 -3.86 5.28
C LYS A 37 -35.19 -4.68 5.97
N LYS A 38 -35.14 -5.98 5.70
CA LYS A 38 -33.98 -6.83 5.98
C LYS A 38 -32.76 -6.06 5.50
N GLU A 39 -31.90 -5.63 6.42
CA GLU A 39 -30.63 -5.04 6.10
C GLU A 39 -29.88 -6.06 5.23
N GLU A 40 -29.72 -5.75 3.95
CA GLU A 40 -29.01 -6.62 3.02
C GLU A 40 -27.55 -6.57 3.44
N VAL A 41 -27.09 -7.63 4.10
CA VAL A 41 -25.72 -7.74 4.60
C VAL A 41 -24.80 -7.79 3.39
N ARG A 42 -23.96 -6.76 3.24
CA ARG A 42 -22.99 -6.66 2.14
C ARG A 42 -22.02 -7.84 2.17
N HIS A 43 -21.52 -8.29 1.03
CA HIS A 43 -20.59 -9.43 0.99
C HIS A 43 -19.34 -9.19 1.85
N ASN A 44 -18.90 -7.94 1.96
CA ASN A 44 -17.74 -7.49 2.73
C ASN A 44 -18.06 -6.95 4.12
N ASP A 45 -19.27 -7.20 4.63
CA ASP A 45 -19.60 -6.91 6.03
C ASP A 45 -18.60 -7.64 6.96
N PRO A 46 -18.02 -6.97 7.98
CA PRO A 46 -17.07 -7.59 8.89
C PRO A 46 -17.58 -8.91 9.52
N ARG A 47 -18.91 -9.02 9.75
CA ARG A 47 -19.55 -10.22 10.30
C ARG A 47 -19.45 -11.44 9.38
N ASN A 48 -19.19 -11.23 8.09
CA ASN A 48 -19.02 -12.29 7.11
C ASN A 48 -17.58 -12.82 7.05
N CYS A 49 -16.62 -12.18 7.72
CA CYS A 49 -15.27 -12.71 7.82
C CYS A 49 -15.28 -13.99 8.68
N PRO A 50 -14.95 -15.16 8.12
CA PRO A 50 -15.08 -16.43 8.83
C PRO A 50 -14.00 -16.66 9.90
N TYR A 51 -13.04 -15.75 10.05
CA TYR A 51 -11.89 -15.91 10.96
C TYR A 51 -11.93 -14.96 12.14
N CYS A 52 -12.42 -13.72 11.94
CA CYS A 52 -12.57 -12.75 13.02
C CYS A 52 -14.04 -12.51 13.37
N HIS A 53 -15.00 -12.85 12.50
CA HIS A 53 -16.45 -12.66 12.71
C HIS A 53 -16.85 -11.22 13.05
N GLY A 54 -16.02 -10.24 12.67
CA GLY A 54 -16.16 -8.84 13.05
C GLY A 54 -15.83 -8.53 14.53
N ASP A 55 -15.26 -9.49 15.27
CA ASP A 55 -14.85 -9.33 16.66
C ASP A 55 -13.65 -8.37 16.77
N PRO A 56 -13.78 -7.23 17.49
CA PRO A 56 -12.71 -6.25 17.62
C PRO A 56 -11.42 -6.78 18.26
N ALA A 57 -11.51 -7.75 19.18
CA ALA A 57 -10.34 -8.35 19.82
C ALA A 57 -9.58 -9.26 18.86
N LEU A 58 -10.29 -10.07 18.06
CA LEU A 58 -9.67 -10.91 17.02
C LEU A 58 -9.08 -10.08 15.88
N MET A 59 -9.78 -9.04 15.44
CA MET A 59 -9.25 -8.08 14.47
C MET A 59 -7.96 -7.45 14.99
N LYS A 60 -7.96 -6.90 16.21
CA LYS A 60 -6.77 -6.33 16.82
C LYS A 60 -5.63 -7.34 16.98
N ALA A 61 -5.92 -8.56 17.42
CA ALA A 61 -4.92 -9.62 17.59
C ALA A 61 -4.27 -10.01 16.26
N SER A 62 -5.02 -9.94 15.15
CA SER A 62 -4.52 -10.21 13.80
C SER A 62 -3.93 -8.99 13.08
N GLY A 63 -3.78 -7.86 13.78
CA GLY A 63 -3.19 -6.63 13.23
C GLY A 63 -4.15 -5.76 12.42
N LEU A 64 -5.45 -5.99 12.54
CA LEU A 64 -6.50 -5.21 11.87
C LEU A 64 -7.10 -4.16 12.80
N VAL A 65 -7.41 -3.01 12.22
CA VAL A 65 -8.18 -1.92 12.83
C VAL A 65 -9.65 -2.03 12.45
N SER A 66 -9.95 -2.27 11.17
CA SER A 66 -11.32 -2.42 10.67
C SER A 66 -11.36 -3.24 9.38
N HIS A 67 -12.51 -3.84 9.10
CA HIS A 67 -12.81 -4.42 7.78
C HIS A 67 -13.61 -3.47 6.88
N TYR A 68 -14.08 -2.33 7.36
CA TYR A 68 -14.91 -1.43 6.54
C TYR A 68 -15.07 -0.03 7.16
N GLY A 69 -15.65 0.90 6.39
CA GLY A 69 -16.16 2.16 6.94
C GLY A 69 -15.08 3.22 7.17
N PHE A 70 -14.00 3.18 6.39
CA PHE A 70 -12.88 4.12 6.46
C PHE A 70 -12.71 4.90 5.15
N ALA A 71 -11.96 6.00 5.22
CA ALA A 71 -11.63 6.81 4.05
C ALA A 71 -10.72 6.03 3.09
N PHE A 72 -11.02 6.07 1.79
CA PHE A 72 -10.24 5.39 0.77
C PHE A 72 -10.24 6.17 -0.54
N SER A 73 -9.08 6.34 -1.17
CA SER A 73 -8.92 7.20 -2.36
C SER A 73 -9.49 8.61 -2.10
N THR A 74 -10.20 9.18 -3.06
CA THR A 74 -10.88 10.48 -2.94
C THR A 74 -12.23 10.40 -2.21
N LYS A 75 -12.57 9.24 -1.62
CA LYS A 75 -13.89 8.91 -1.03
C LYS A 75 -13.74 8.07 0.25
N ASP A 76 -14.65 7.12 0.45
CA ASP A 76 -14.70 6.12 1.51
C ASP A 76 -15.07 4.74 0.90
N THR A 77 -14.93 3.67 1.67
CA THR A 77 -15.19 2.30 1.18
C THR A 77 -16.63 2.11 0.68
N ALA A 78 -17.63 2.79 1.26
CA ALA A 78 -19.01 2.68 0.83
C ALA A 78 -19.23 3.26 -0.56
N ARG A 79 -18.64 4.42 -0.84
CA ARG A 79 -18.70 5.03 -2.17
C ARG A 79 -17.91 4.25 -3.22
N ILE A 80 -16.84 3.56 -2.84
CA ILE A 80 -16.10 2.70 -3.77
C ILE A 80 -16.92 1.45 -4.12
N ASP A 81 -17.57 0.81 -3.16
CA ASP A 81 -18.45 -0.33 -3.42
C ASP A 81 -19.67 0.06 -4.27
N GLU A 82 -20.29 1.21 -3.99
CA GLU A 82 -21.40 1.76 -4.81
C GLU A 82 -20.98 2.00 -6.27
N PHE A 83 -19.73 2.39 -6.50
CA PHE A 83 -19.18 2.62 -7.83
C PHE A 83 -18.93 1.31 -8.58
N MET A 84 -18.58 0.22 -7.88
CA MET A 84 -18.27 -1.10 -8.46
C MET A 84 -19.12 -2.22 -7.83
N PRO A 85 -20.45 -2.18 -7.95
CA PRO A 85 -21.35 -3.06 -7.19
C PRO A 85 -21.24 -4.54 -7.59
N SER A 86 -20.65 -4.84 -8.74
CA SER A 86 -20.41 -6.21 -9.23
C SER A 86 -19.05 -6.78 -8.80
N VAL A 87 -18.23 -6.00 -8.09
CA VAL A 87 -16.90 -6.44 -7.64
C VAL A 87 -16.98 -6.82 -6.18
N GLU A 88 -16.70 -8.08 -5.89
CA GLU A 88 -16.64 -8.60 -4.52
C GLU A 88 -15.33 -8.18 -3.83
N LEU A 89 -15.15 -6.87 -3.58
CA LEU A 89 -14.02 -6.32 -2.84
C LEU A 89 -14.14 -6.67 -1.36
N VAL A 90 -13.11 -7.29 -0.79
CA VAL A 90 -12.94 -7.39 0.66
C VAL A 90 -11.98 -6.31 1.13
N TRP A 91 -12.27 -5.74 2.30
CA TRP A 91 -11.59 -4.55 2.82
C TRP A 91 -10.88 -4.85 4.14
N ALA A 92 -9.70 -4.25 4.33
CA ALA A 92 -8.98 -4.29 5.60
C ALA A 92 -8.24 -2.98 5.84
N GLU A 93 -8.27 -2.49 7.06
CA GLU A 93 -7.44 -1.42 7.56
C GLU A 93 -6.48 -2.01 8.60
N THR A 94 -5.20 -1.75 8.44
CA THR A 94 -4.14 -2.09 9.40
C THR A 94 -3.66 -0.82 10.09
N GLU A 95 -2.55 -0.88 10.84
CA GLU A 95 -1.96 0.31 11.43
C GLU A 95 -1.50 1.33 10.38
N HIS A 96 -0.87 0.87 9.28
CA HIS A 96 -0.26 1.74 8.28
C HIS A 96 -0.95 1.74 6.92
N PHE A 97 -1.86 0.79 6.67
CA PHE A 97 -2.48 0.60 5.35
C PHE A 97 -4.00 0.53 5.38
N ARG A 98 -4.60 0.83 4.24
CA ARG A 98 -5.98 0.49 3.88
C ARG A 98 -5.96 -0.30 2.58
N LEU A 99 -6.65 -1.42 2.57
CA LEU A 99 -6.64 -2.41 1.50
C LEU A 99 -8.06 -2.62 1.00
N GLY A 100 -8.25 -2.51 -0.32
CA GLY A 100 -9.44 -3.00 -1.02
C GLY A 100 -9.00 -4.03 -2.03
N MET A 101 -9.43 -5.28 -1.90
CA MET A 101 -8.86 -6.35 -2.73
C MET A 101 -9.93 -7.28 -3.28
N TYR A 102 -9.94 -7.45 -4.61
CA TYR A 102 -10.57 -8.58 -5.26
C TYR A 102 -9.58 -9.75 -5.29
N LEU A 103 -9.86 -10.80 -4.54
CA LEU A 103 -8.95 -11.93 -4.33
C LEU A 103 -9.68 -13.26 -4.57
N PRO A 104 -9.74 -13.78 -5.81
CA PRO A 104 -10.41 -15.05 -6.07
C PRO A 104 -9.74 -16.18 -5.29
N SER A 105 -10.49 -17.23 -4.94
CA SER A 105 -9.92 -18.36 -4.24
C SER A 105 -8.78 -19.00 -5.02
N ILE A 106 -7.68 -19.33 -4.33
CA ILE A 106 -6.52 -19.98 -4.93
C ILE A 106 -6.22 -21.30 -4.23
N LYS A 107 -5.64 -22.24 -4.96
CA LYS A 107 -5.07 -23.46 -4.39
C LYS A 107 -3.59 -23.24 -4.10
N MET A 108 -3.12 -23.64 -2.92
CA MET A 108 -1.72 -23.58 -2.54
C MET A 108 -0.85 -24.33 -3.56
N ASN A 109 0.19 -23.65 -4.04
CA ASN A 109 1.22 -24.27 -4.87
C ASN A 109 2.19 -25.07 -4.00
N ALA A 110 2.53 -26.29 -4.42
CA ALA A 110 3.48 -27.15 -3.71
C ALA A 110 4.87 -26.48 -3.55
N GLY A 111 5.30 -25.71 -4.54
CA GLY A 111 6.59 -24.99 -4.48
C GLY A 111 6.64 -23.81 -3.50
N GLU A 112 5.49 -23.42 -2.94
CA GLU A 112 5.36 -22.29 -2.01
C GLU A 112 4.90 -22.74 -0.62
N ARG A 113 4.82 -24.06 -0.41
CA ARG A 113 4.23 -24.65 0.80
C ARG A 113 4.86 -24.12 2.08
N GLU A 114 6.19 -24.07 2.14
CA GLU A 114 6.91 -23.62 3.33
C GLU A 114 6.60 -22.14 3.64
N LYS A 115 6.50 -21.29 2.61
CA LYS A 115 6.12 -19.88 2.75
C LYS A 115 4.73 -19.76 3.38
N TYR A 116 3.73 -20.45 2.81
CA TYR A 116 2.37 -20.39 3.35
C TYR A 116 2.24 -21.03 4.73
N GLU A 117 2.92 -22.15 5.00
CA GLU A 117 2.88 -22.77 6.34
C GLU A 117 3.40 -21.78 7.39
N ARG A 118 4.46 -21.02 7.11
CA ARG A 118 4.94 -19.95 8.01
C ARG A 118 3.93 -18.83 8.19
N GLU A 119 3.35 -18.31 7.11
CA GLU A 119 2.37 -17.23 7.18
C GLU A 119 1.07 -17.66 7.90
N LEU A 120 0.56 -18.86 7.60
CA LEU A 120 -0.61 -19.44 8.26
C LEU A 120 -0.34 -19.74 9.73
N THR A 121 0.88 -20.14 10.10
CA THR A 121 1.27 -20.35 11.51
C THR A 121 1.24 -19.04 12.27
N ARG A 122 1.79 -17.96 11.69
CA ARG A 122 1.74 -16.61 12.28
C ARG A 122 0.29 -16.15 12.44
N LEU A 123 -0.54 -16.35 11.42
CA LEU A 123 -1.95 -15.93 11.48
C LEU A 123 -2.76 -16.79 12.48
N ASN A 124 -2.53 -18.10 12.54
CA ASN A 124 -3.20 -19.02 13.47
C ASN A 124 -2.95 -18.64 14.94
N ALA A 125 -1.77 -18.11 15.27
CA ALA A 125 -1.47 -17.65 16.62
C ALA A 125 -2.40 -16.52 17.09
N ALA A 126 -2.92 -15.71 16.17
CA ALA A 126 -3.90 -14.66 16.45
C ALA A 126 -5.35 -15.08 16.18
N LEU A 127 -5.56 -15.94 15.17
CA LEU A 127 -6.87 -16.42 14.71
C LEU A 127 -6.88 -17.96 14.72
N PRO A 128 -7.20 -18.62 15.84
CA PRO A 128 -7.06 -20.07 16.00
C PRO A 128 -7.87 -20.91 15.02
N GLU A 129 -8.94 -20.36 14.42
CA GLU A 129 -9.76 -21.02 13.39
C GLU A 129 -9.02 -21.17 12.04
N VAL A 130 -7.98 -20.36 11.79
CA VAL A 130 -7.15 -20.49 10.59
C VAL A 130 -6.34 -21.78 10.67
N SER A 131 -6.68 -22.78 9.86
CA SER A 131 -5.91 -24.02 9.82
C SER A 131 -4.58 -23.84 9.09
N ILE A 132 -3.47 -24.23 9.74
CA ILE A 132 -2.13 -24.29 9.12
C ILE A 132 -2.03 -25.31 7.98
N LYS A 133 -3.02 -26.21 7.86
CA LYS A 133 -3.10 -27.25 6.82
C LYS A 133 -3.99 -26.84 5.64
N THR A 134 -4.51 -25.60 5.65
CA THR A 134 -5.37 -25.09 4.58
C THR A 134 -4.66 -25.19 3.23
N LYS A 135 -5.37 -25.70 2.22
CA LYS A 135 -4.84 -25.86 0.85
C LYS A 135 -5.54 -24.97 -0.18
N VAL A 136 -6.68 -24.39 0.19
CA VAL A 136 -7.45 -23.46 -0.65
C VAL A 136 -7.64 -22.21 0.18
N PHE A 137 -7.16 -21.08 -0.33
CA PHE A 137 -7.27 -19.80 0.36
C PHE A 137 -8.39 -19.00 -0.31
N ASP A 138 -9.46 -18.75 0.45
CA ASP A 138 -10.54 -17.86 0.04
C ASP A 138 -10.12 -16.38 0.14
N SER A 139 -11.02 -15.49 -0.30
CA SER A 139 -10.78 -14.04 -0.33
C SER A 139 -10.42 -13.47 1.04
N TRP A 140 -11.08 -13.92 2.11
CA TRP A 140 -10.85 -13.43 3.47
C TRP A 140 -9.50 -13.88 4.01
N LEU A 141 -9.15 -15.16 3.82
CA LEU A 141 -7.86 -15.67 4.28
C LEU A 141 -6.72 -14.95 3.56
N ARG A 142 -6.86 -14.79 2.24
CA ARG A 142 -5.89 -14.04 1.45
C ARG A 142 -5.79 -12.58 1.92
N LEU A 143 -6.90 -11.92 2.21
CA LEU A 143 -6.91 -10.55 2.75
C LEU A 143 -6.11 -10.43 4.05
N HIS A 144 -6.32 -11.34 5.01
CA HIS A 144 -5.53 -11.37 6.26
C HIS A 144 -4.04 -11.61 5.99
N LEU A 145 -3.70 -12.51 5.06
CA LEU A 145 -2.31 -12.73 4.66
C LEU A 145 -1.70 -11.47 4.04
N TYR A 146 -2.42 -10.77 3.16
CA TYR A 146 -1.94 -9.50 2.59
C TYR A 146 -1.83 -8.40 3.63
N ALA A 147 -2.74 -8.31 4.60
CA ALA A 147 -2.61 -7.37 5.73
C ALA A 147 -1.30 -7.59 6.50
N LEU A 148 -0.91 -8.83 6.78
CA LEU A 148 0.40 -9.12 7.38
C LEU A 148 1.57 -8.75 6.46
N ARG A 149 1.47 -9.09 5.17
CA ARG A 149 2.54 -8.86 4.18
C ARG A 149 2.84 -7.38 3.97
N VAL A 150 1.82 -6.53 3.89
CA VAL A 150 2.04 -5.08 3.70
C VAL A 150 2.71 -4.45 4.92
N GLU A 151 2.36 -4.89 6.13
CA GLU A 151 3.01 -4.47 7.38
C GLU A 151 4.45 -4.98 7.48
N ASP A 152 4.73 -6.20 6.98
CA ASP A 152 6.11 -6.70 6.90
C ASP A 152 6.98 -5.85 5.96
N VAL A 153 6.42 -5.39 4.83
CA VAL A 153 7.12 -4.45 3.93
C VAL A 153 7.35 -3.11 4.62
N TYR A 154 6.37 -2.57 5.36
CA TYR A 154 6.55 -1.34 6.13
C TYR A 154 7.68 -1.46 7.17
N ALA A 155 7.66 -2.52 7.97
CA ALA A 155 8.71 -2.81 8.95
C ALA A 155 10.08 -3.01 8.29
N ARG A 156 10.12 -3.68 7.13
CA ARG A 156 11.36 -3.84 6.34
C ARG A 156 11.94 -2.50 5.92
N MET A 157 11.09 -1.56 5.48
CA MET A 157 11.50 -0.23 5.05
C MET A 157 11.97 0.64 6.22
N LEU A 158 11.30 0.61 7.39
CA LEU A 158 11.78 1.25 8.62
C LEU A 158 13.20 0.79 8.96
N LYS A 159 13.44 -0.53 8.91
CA LYS A 159 14.76 -1.12 9.13
C LYS A 159 15.80 -0.66 8.11
N MET A 160 15.46 -0.56 6.83
CA MET A 160 16.38 -0.03 5.80
C MET A 160 16.77 1.43 6.07
N TYR A 161 15.85 2.22 6.62
CA TYR A 161 16.06 3.64 6.94
C TYR A 161 16.64 3.87 8.34
N ALA A 162 16.83 2.81 9.12
CA ALA A 162 17.28 2.85 10.51
C ALA A 162 16.50 3.87 11.36
N VAL A 163 15.16 3.82 11.24
CA VAL A 163 14.21 4.62 12.02
C VAL A 163 13.16 3.72 12.64
N GLU A 164 12.55 4.21 13.71
CA GLU A 164 11.43 3.57 14.39
C GLU A 164 10.14 4.34 14.12
N GLN A 165 8.99 3.68 14.30
CA GLN A 165 7.68 4.31 14.14
C GLN A 165 7.51 5.55 15.04
N SER A 166 8.13 5.54 16.23
CA SER A 166 8.12 6.66 17.17
C SER A 166 8.95 7.88 16.74
N ASP A 167 9.78 7.76 15.69
CA ASP A 167 10.53 8.91 15.17
C ASP A 167 9.63 9.86 14.36
N PHE A 168 8.45 9.40 13.94
CA PHE A 168 7.48 10.15 13.16
C PHE A 168 6.50 10.92 14.06
N PRO A 169 5.88 12.02 13.57
CA PRO A 169 4.81 12.70 14.29
C PRO A 169 3.69 11.74 14.72
N ALA A 170 3.28 11.79 15.99
CA ALA A 170 2.20 10.92 16.49
C ALA A 170 0.83 11.23 15.84
N THR A 171 0.66 12.43 15.29
CA THR A 171 -0.57 12.88 14.61
C THR A 171 -0.21 13.70 13.38
N ALA A 172 -1.15 13.82 12.45
CA ALA A 172 -1.00 14.69 11.29
C ALA A 172 -0.86 16.16 11.74
N GLN A 173 0.24 16.80 11.36
CA GLN A 173 0.54 18.18 11.72
C GLN A 173 1.52 18.81 10.73
N GLN A 174 1.42 20.13 10.57
CA GLN A 174 2.45 20.90 9.88
C GLN A 174 3.74 20.90 10.71
N TRP A 175 4.88 20.82 10.02
CA TRP A 175 6.16 20.86 10.72
C TRP A 175 6.42 22.26 11.31
N THR A 176 6.80 22.28 12.59
CA THR A 176 6.92 23.52 13.35
C THR A 176 8.32 24.15 13.31
N MET A 177 9.23 23.58 12.52
CA MET A 177 10.67 23.94 12.44
C MET A 177 11.50 23.63 13.69
N GLN A 178 10.94 22.94 14.69
CA GLN A 178 11.71 22.44 15.82
C GLN A 178 12.18 21.00 15.58
N GLY A 179 13.42 20.73 15.98
CA GLY A 179 14.02 19.40 15.90
C GLY A 179 14.30 18.94 14.46
N LYS A 180 14.47 17.62 14.33
CA LYS A 180 14.72 16.97 13.03
C LYS A 180 13.41 16.82 12.28
N TYR A 181 13.39 17.23 11.01
CA TYR A 181 12.23 16.99 10.14
C TYR A 181 12.06 15.49 9.85
N MET A 182 10.87 14.97 10.20
CA MET A 182 10.44 13.58 10.05
C MET A 182 9.11 13.46 9.28
N GLY A 183 8.68 14.50 8.55
CA GLY A 183 7.42 14.49 7.81
C GLY A 183 6.27 15.17 8.57
N GLU A 184 5.05 14.95 8.07
CA GLU A 184 3.84 15.64 8.51
C GLU A 184 2.82 14.73 9.22
N GLY A 185 3.13 13.45 9.41
CA GLY A 185 2.22 12.54 10.09
C GLY A 185 2.83 11.19 10.43
N PRO A 186 2.03 10.29 11.05
CA PRO A 186 2.54 9.07 11.65
C PRO A 186 2.97 8.02 10.62
N HIS A 187 2.50 8.07 9.38
CA HIS A 187 2.69 6.97 8.44
C HIS A 187 3.96 7.19 7.61
N MET A 188 5.14 6.98 8.20
CA MET A 188 6.45 7.34 7.64
C MET A 188 6.54 8.82 7.23
N GLY A 189 5.78 9.72 7.87
CA GLY A 189 5.72 11.13 7.52
C GLY A 189 4.52 11.51 6.65
N GLN A 190 3.73 10.56 6.16
CA GLN A 190 2.41 10.83 5.57
C GLN A 190 1.36 11.11 6.64
N SER A 191 0.42 12.01 6.31
CA SER A 191 -0.67 12.39 7.22
C SER A 191 -1.71 11.30 7.38
N ASP A 192 -1.88 10.44 6.38
CA ASP A 192 -2.86 9.36 6.37
C ASP A 192 -2.25 8.07 5.81
N LYS A 193 -2.94 6.94 6.03
CA LYS A 193 -2.46 5.60 5.71
C LYS A 193 -2.23 5.42 4.22
N TYR A 194 -1.30 4.54 3.87
CA TYR A 194 -1.06 4.10 2.50
C TYR A 194 -2.21 3.22 2.02
N GLU A 195 -2.47 3.21 0.71
CA GLU A 195 -3.62 2.51 0.16
C GLU A 195 -3.23 1.52 -0.94
N VAL A 196 -3.86 0.35 -0.93
CA VAL A 196 -3.71 -0.66 -1.98
C VAL A 196 -5.10 -1.07 -2.47
N LEU A 197 -5.33 -0.94 -3.77
CA LEU A 197 -6.54 -1.40 -4.44
C LEU A 197 -6.20 -2.46 -5.49
N VAL A 198 -6.80 -3.65 -5.41
CA VAL A 198 -6.63 -4.73 -6.39
C VAL A 198 -7.97 -5.04 -7.05
N LEU A 199 -8.04 -4.88 -8.37
CA LEU A 199 -9.26 -5.00 -9.17
C LEU A 199 -9.22 -6.22 -10.10
N PRO A 200 -10.37 -6.82 -10.42
CA PRO A 200 -10.43 -8.07 -11.20
C PRO A 200 -9.96 -7.90 -12.65
N THR A 201 -10.30 -6.79 -13.29
CA THR A 201 -10.13 -6.58 -14.75
C THR A 201 -9.55 -5.21 -15.07
N LYS A 202 -8.88 -5.11 -16.23
CA LYS A 202 -8.34 -3.86 -16.77
C LYS A 202 -9.43 -2.79 -17.00
N GLN A 203 -10.64 -3.21 -17.37
CA GLN A 203 -11.74 -2.28 -17.65
C GLN A 203 -12.16 -1.52 -16.38
N ILE A 204 -12.50 -2.27 -15.33
CA ILE A 204 -12.92 -1.70 -14.04
C ILE A 204 -11.80 -0.83 -13.46
N PHE A 205 -10.56 -1.29 -13.59
CA PHE A 205 -9.37 -0.52 -13.22
C PHE A 205 -9.27 0.83 -13.93
N THR A 206 -9.40 0.84 -15.26
CA THR A 206 -9.31 2.08 -16.04
C THR A 206 -10.46 3.03 -15.69
N ASP A 207 -11.66 2.49 -15.46
CA ASP A 207 -12.83 3.27 -15.05
C ASP A 207 -12.65 3.89 -13.66
N PHE A 208 -12.08 3.14 -12.71
CA PHE A 208 -11.73 3.66 -11.39
C PHE A 208 -10.72 4.81 -11.48
N LEU A 209 -9.59 4.62 -12.18
CA LEU A 209 -8.56 5.65 -12.31
C LEU A 209 -9.09 6.91 -12.99
N ARG A 210 -9.89 6.77 -14.05
CA ARG A 210 -10.50 7.90 -14.75
C ARG A 210 -11.45 8.67 -13.84
N THR A 211 -12.26 7.97 -13.05
CA THR A 211 -13.27 8.57 -12.17
C THR A 211 -12.66 9.27 -10.98
N HIS A 212 -11.67 8.64 -10.33
CA HIS A 212 -11.13 9.15 -9.06
C HIS A 212 -9.90 10.05 -9.25
N TYR A 213 -9.12 9.85 -10.33
CA TYR A 213 -7.86 10.54 -10.54
C TYR A 213 -7.75 11.25 -11.90
N GLY A 214 -8.72 11.05 -12.81
CA GLY A 214 -8.68 11.65 -14.15
C GLY A 214 -7.61 11.06 -15.06
N VAL A 215 -7.08 9.88 -14.74
CA VAL A 215 -5.99 9.23 -15.48
C VAL A 215 -6.52 8.08 -16.32
N GLN A 216 -5.97 7.92 -17.53
CA GLN A 216 -6.28 6.83 -18.44
C GLN A 216 -5.02 6.02 -18.76
N THR A 217 -4.68 5.09 -17.88
CA THR A 217 -3.63 4.07 -18.10
C THR A 217 -4.23 2.68 -17.96
N SER A 218 -3.53 1.68 -18.50
CA SER A 218 -3.92 0.27 -18.38
C SER A 218 -2.92 -0.60 -17.65
N SER A 219 -2.03 0.03 -16.88
CA SER A 219 -1.06 -0.65 -16.03
C SER A 219 -1.17 -0.07 -14.64
N THR A 220 -0.77 -0.84 -13.63
CA THR A 220 -0.69 -0.43 -12.22
C THR A 220 -0.27 1.02 -12.07
N GLN A 221 -1.02 1.77 -11.27
CA GLN A 221 -0.85 3.20 -11.09
C GLN A 221 -0.67 3.51 -9.62
N ARG A 222 0.40 4.25 -9.31
CA ARG A 222 0.59 4.91 -8.01
C ARG A 222 0.09 6.35 -8.10
N TRP A 223 -0.58 6.84 -7.07
CA TRP A 223 -1.21 8.15 -7.06
C TRP A 223 -1.05 8.84 -5.70
N ASN A 224 -0.80 10.16 -5.73
CA ASN A 224 -0.78 10.98 -4.52
C ASN A 224 -2.18 11.55 -4.27
N VAL A 225 -2.84 11.06 -3.21
CA VAL A 225 -4.12 11.60 -2.72
C VAL A 225 -3.82 12.80 -1.83
N ALA A 226 -3.36 13.89 -2.46
CA ALA A 226 -2.79 15.04 -1.76
C ALA A 226 -3.76 15.68 -0.74
N THR A 227 -5.07 15.63 -0.99
CA THR A 227 -6.09 16.15 -0.06
C THR A 227 -6.15 15.41 1.28
N ARG A 228 -5.60 14.20 1.35
CA ARG A 228 -5.52 13.39 2.56
C ARG A 228 -4.09 13.18 3.04
N GLY A 229 -3.08 13.50 2.23
CA GLY A 229 -1.68 13.16 2.51
C GLY A 229 -1.50 11.65 2.59
N SER A 230 -2.02 10.93 1.59
CA SER A 230 -1.95 9.47 1.44
C SER A 230 -1.42 9.12 0.05
N LEU A 231 -0.73 7.99 -0.06
CA LEU A 231 -0.28 7.42 -1.34
C LEU A 231 -1.05 6.12 -1.62
N ASN A 232 -1.59 6.03 -2.83
CA ASN A 232 -2.41 4.92 -3.28
C ASN A 232 -1.72 4.16 -4.41
N VAL A 233 -1.78 2.83 -4.39
CA VAL A 233 -1.52 2.01 -5.57
C VAL A 233 -2.80 1.29 -5.97
N THR A 234 -3.17 1.39 -7.24
CA THR A 234 -4.24 0.61 -7.85
C THR A 234 -3.63 -0.39 -8.83
N ILE A 235 -4.08 -1.64 -8.77
CA ILE A 235 -3.57 -2.80 -9.51
C ILE A 235 -4.76 -3.54 -10.14
N HIS A 236 -4.56 -4.21 -11.28
CA HIS A 236 -5.54 -5.17 -11.79
C HIS A 236 -4.93 -6.55 -12.08
N LEU A 237 -5.69 -7.62 -11.82
CA LEU A 237 -5.18 -9.00 -11.89
C LEU A 237 -4.85 -9.47 -13.32
N GLU A 238 -5.36 -8.79 -14.34
CA GLU A 238 -5.07 -9.11 -15.75
C GLU A 238 -3.71 -8.62 -16.24
N GLN A 239 -2.98 -7.83 -15.44
CA GLN A 239 -1.63 -7.42 -15.78
C GLN A 239 -0.65 -8.56 -15.51
N GLY A 240 0.16 -8.92 -16.50
CA GLY A 240 1.22 -9.91 -16.37
C GLY A 240 0.77 -11.23 -15.74
N ALA A 241 1.44 -11.64 -14.67
CA ALA A 241 1.18 -12.89 -13.95
C ALA A 241 0.38 -12.71 -12.64
N LEU A 242 -0.27 -11.56 -12.43
CA LEU A 242 -0.82 -11.16 -11.12
C LEU A 242 -2.01 -12.01 -10.62
N ARG A 243 -2.55 -12.92 -11.44
CA ARG A 243 -3.46 -13.97 -10.94
C ARG A 243 -2.75 -15.02 -10.06
N ARG A 244 -1.41 -15.10 -10.11
CA ARG A 244 -0.60 -15.95 -9.25
C ARG A 244 -0.25 -15.19 -7.97
N ASP A 245 -0.45 -15.79 -6.81
CA ASP A 245 -0.33 -15.08 -5.54
C ASP A 245 1.07 -14.56 -5.26
N SER A 246 2.13 -15.34 -5.52
CA SER A 246 3.50 -14.81 -5.33
C SER A 246 3.86 -13.70 -6.32
N ALA A 247 3.32 -13.72 -7.53
CA ALA A 247 3.49 -12.61 -8.47
C ALA A 247 2.78 -11.34 -7.97
N LEU A 248 1.54 -11.49 -7.46
CA LEU A 248 0.79 -10.38 -6.86
C LEU A 248 1.48 -9.84 -5.60
N HIS A 249 1.96 -10.71 -4.72
CA HIS A 249 2.71 -10.33 -3.53
C HIS A 249 3.99 -9.59 -3.90
N GLY A 250 4.81 -10.12 -4.82
CA GLY A 250 6.00 -9.44 -5.32
C GLY A 250 5.67 -8.05 -5.91
N HIS A 251 4.63 -7.97 -6.75
CA HIS A 251 4.20 -6.71 -7.36
C HIS A 251 3.67 -5.68 -6.35
N ILE A 252 2.95 -6.13 -5.33
CA ILE A 252 2.54 -5.24 -4.22
C ILE A 252 3.78 -4.77 -3.47
N GLY A 253 4.71 -5.67 -3.11
CA GLY A 253 5.97 -5.32 -2.45
C GLY A 253 6.78 -4.29 -3.25
N PHE A 254 6.91 -4.48 -4.56
CA PHE A 254 7.53 -3.53 -5.50
C PHE A 254 6.89 -2.14 -5.37
N ASN A 255 5.56 -2.05 -5.51
CA ASN A 255 4.85 -0.78 -5.49
C ASN A 255 4.83 -0.12 -4.11
N LEU A 256 4.75 -0.92 -3.04
CA LEU A 256 4.86 -0.42 -1.67
C LEU A 256 6.24 0.17 -1.42
N ALA A 257 7.32 -0.46 -1.90
CA ALA A 257 8.66 0.10 -1.75
C ALA A 257 8.80 1.48 -2.41
N HIS A 258 8.23 1.67 -3.61
CA HIS A 258 8.11 2.99 -4.23
C HIS A 258 7.35 3.98 -3.35
N MET A 259 6.12 3.63 -2.95
CA MET A 259 5.28 4.54 -2.15
C MET A 259 5.88 4.86 -0.80
N LEU A 260 6.51 3.91 -0.11
CA LEU A 260 7.13 4.12 1.19
C LEU A 260 8.41 4.96 1.09
N TRP A 261 9.17 4.84 0.00
CA TRP A 261 10.27 5.76 -0.29
C TRP A 261 9.77 7.17 -0.61
N ASP A 262 8.74 7.28 -1.46
CA ASP A 262 8.15 8.58 -1.81
C ASP A 262 7.53 9.25 -0.58
N GLY A 263 6.91 8.43 0.29
CA GLY A 263 6.25 8.84 1.51
C GLY A 263 7.16 9.13 2.69
N TYR A 264 8.38 8.57 2.72
CA TYR A 264 9.34 8.77 3.80
C TYR A 264 9.65 10.26 3.99
N LYS A 265 9.26 10.80 5.15
CA LYS A 265 9.29 12.22 5.53
C LYS A 265 8.41 13.14 4.66
N PHE A 266 7.24 12.65 4.28
CA PHE A 266 6.25 13.33 3.46
C PHE A 266 6.65 13.46 1.98
N TYR A 267 5.67 13.31 1.09
CA TYR A 267 5.90 13.27 -0.35
C TYR A 267 5.70 14.66 -0.96
N ALA A 268 6.78 15.44 -0.94
CA ALA A 268 6.79 16.81 -1.45
C ALA A 268 7.56 16.99 -2.77
N TYR A 269 8.45 16.06 -3.11
CA TYR A 269 9.27 16.12 -4.33
C TYR A 269 9.79 14.72 -4.71
N ASP A 270 10.15 14.61 -5.98
CA ASP A 270 10.81 13.43 -6.54
C ASP A 270 12.31 13.39 -6.21
N THR A 271 12.81 12.19 -5.96
CA THR A 271 14.25 11.89 -5.93
C THR A 271 14.67 11.15 -7.20
N PRO A 272 15.98 10.97 -7.47
CA PRO A 272 16.43 10.23 -8.64
C PRO A 272 15.77 8.85 -8.77
N ALA A 273 15.32 8.53 -9.99
CA ALA A 273 14.49 7.35 -10.26
C ALA A 273 15.20 6.03 -9.90
N TRP A 274 16.52 5.95 -10.05
CA TRP A 274 17.29 4.74 -9.80
C TRP A 274 17.15 4.21 -8.36
N ILE A 275 17.08 5.09 -7.35
CA ILE A 275 16.93 4.66 -5.95
C ILE A 275 15.55 4.00 -5.75
N ARG A 276 14.51 4.64 -6.29
CA ARG A 276 13.13 4.17 -6.21
C ARG A 276 13.01 2.78 -6.83
N GLU A 277 13.48 2.68 -8.07
CA GLU A 277 13.47 1.44 -8.84
C GLU A 277 14.31 0.34 -8.15
N GLY A 278 15.53 0.66 -7.71
CA GLY A 278 16.43 -0.30 -7.08
C GLY A 278 15.92 -0.83 -5.74
N LEU A 279 15.32 0.02 -4.91
CA LEU A 279 14.65 -0.40 -3.68
C LEU A 279 13.47 -1.33 -3.96
N ALA A 280 12.65 -0.99 -4.96
CA ALA A 280 11.51 -1.80 -5.35
C ALA A 280 11.92 -3.18 -5.85
N HIS A 281 12.99 -3.26 -6.64
CA HIS A 281 13.58 -4.54 -7.05
C HIS A 281 14.13 -5.33 -5.86
N VAL A 282 14.77 -4.69 -4.88
CA VAL A 282 15.25 -5.41 -3.68
C VAL A 282 14.08 -6.04 -2.94
N VAL A 283 13.03 -5.27 -2.65
CA VAL A 283 11.86 -5.76 -1.89
C VAL A 283 11.12 -6.86 -2.65
N GLU A 284 10.83 -6.68 -3.94
CA GLU A 284 10.15 -7.71 -4.74
C GLU A 284 10.94 -9.01 -4.80
N ARG A 285 12.26 -8.91 -5.00
CA ARG A 285 13.12 -10.10 -5.17
C ARG A 285 13.42 -10.80 -3.84
N GLU A 286 13.33 -10.12 -2.70
CA GLU A 286 13.29 -10.75 -1.37
C GLU A 286 12.02 -11.60 -1.19
N ILE A 287 10.90 -11.24 -1.83
CA ILE A 287 9.62 -11.98 -1.78
C ILE A 287 9.64 -13.19 -2.72
N ASP A 288 9.92 -12.99 -4.00
CA ASP A 288 10.05 -14.05 -5.00
C ASP A 288 10.83 -13.55 -6.24
N PRO A 289 12.10 -13.97 -6.44
CA PRO A 289 12.94 -13.49 -7.54
C PRO A 289 12.49 -13.98 -8.94
N LYS A 290 11.47 -14.83 -9.04
CA LYS A 290 10.92 -15.34 -10.30
C LYS A 290 10.01 -14.35 -11.00
N TYR A 291 9.41 -13.44 -10.24
CA TYR A 291 8.52 -12.41 -10.75
C TYR A 291 9.23 -11.07 -10.62
N ASN A 292 9.24 -10.30 -11.71
CA ASN A 292 9.86 -8.99 -11.74
C ASN A 292 8.85 -7.99 -12.31
N SER A 293 8.70 -6.87 -11.61
CA SER A 293 7.91 -5.71 -11.98
C SER A 293 8.84 -4.64 -12.52
N PHE A 294 8.35 -3.81 -13.43
CA PHE A 294 9.13 -2.73 -14.02
C PHE A 294 8.24 -1.52 -14.18
N ASP A 295 8.74 -0.35 -13.80
CA ASP A 295 8.01 0.90 -14.01
C ASP A 295 8.08 1.35 -15.48
N ALA A 296 6.96 1.88 -15.94
CA ALA A 296 6.81 2.53 -17.22
C ALA A 296 6.60 4.05 -17.00
N SER A 297 6.57 4.83 -18.07
CA SER A 297 6.07 6.21 -18.00
C SER A 297 4.96 6.43 -19.01
N GLU A 298 4.23 7.53 -18.88
CA GLU A 298 3.17 7.87 -19.81
C GLU A 298 3.71 7.89 -21.26
N GLY A 299 3.12 7.05 -22.12
CA GLY A 299 3.53 6.91 -23.52
C GLY A 299 4.75 6.01 -23.79
N ALA A 300 5.38 5.41 -22.77
CA ALA A 300 6.53 4.51 -22.95
C ALA A 300 6.47 3.29 -22.03
N GLY A 301 6.41 2.10 -22.63
CA GLY A 301 6.46 0.83 -21.91
C GLY A 301 7.85 0.53 -21.32
N ALA A 302 7.88 -0.27 -20.26
CA ALA A 302 9.10 -0.73 -19.63
C ALA A 302 9.79 -1.84 -20.45
N ASP A 303 11.12 -1.90 -20.39
CA ASP A 303 11.87 -3.05 -20.89
C ASP A 303 11.83 -4.17 -19.84
N MET A 304 11.09 -5.25 -20.13
CA MET A 304 10.80 -6.30 -19.16
C MET A 304 11.72 -7.53 -19.28
N SER A 305 11.94 -8.23 -18.15
CA SER A 305 12.68 -9.48 -18.09
C SER A 305 12.04 -10.49 -17.15
N THR A 306 12.05 -11.76 -17.55
CA THR A 306 11.60 -12.89 -16.72
C THR A 306 12.77 -13.66 -16.10
N LYS A 307 13.99 -13.12 -16.16
CA LYS A 307 15.17 -13.79 -15.61
C LYS A 307 15.13 -13.81 -14.09
N GLU A 308 15.41 -14.95 -13.49
CA GLU A 308 15.52 -15.11 -12.03
C GLU A 308 16.94 -14.76 -11.54
N ASN A 309 17.98 -15.14 -12.29
CA ASN A 309 19.38 -14.90 -11.91
C ASN A 309 19.89 -13.52 -12.37
N TRP A 310 19.50 -12.46 -11.68
CA TRP A 310 19.98 -11.11 -11.97
C TRP A 310 21.47 -10.91 -11.62
N LEU A 311 21.99 -11.60 -10.61
CA LEU A 311 23.42 -11.53 -10.26
C LEU A 311 24.31 -11.95 -11.43
N GLY A 312 23.93 -13.01 -12.15
CA GLY A 312 24.61 -13.45 -13.36
C GLY A 312 24.63 -12.39 -14.47
N GLU A 313 23.51 -11.68 -14.66
CA GLU A 313 23.40 -10.59 -15.63
C GLU A 313 24.31 -9.40 -15.27
N VAL A 314 24.31 -8.99 -14.00
CA VAL A 314 25.17 -7.91 -13.51
C VAL A 314 26.65 -8.27 -13.68
N ARG A 315 27.06 -9.49 -13.29
CA ARG A 315 28.44 -9.97 -13.50
C ARG A 315 28.84 -9.94 -14.97
N ALA A 316 27.92 -10.30 -15.87
CA ALA A 316 28.17 -10.26 -17.31
C ALA A 316 28.36 -8.81 -17.81
N LEU A 317 27.56 -7.86 -17.34
CA LEU A 317 27.71 -6.43 -17.67
C LEU A 317 29.05 -5.87 -17.19
N ILE A 318 29.44 -6.19 -15.95
CA ILE A 318 30.72 -5.74 -15.37
C ILE A 318 31.90 -6.29 -16.17
N LYS A 319 31.92 -7.59 -16.46
CA LYS A 319 33.02 -8.23 -17.22
C LYS A 319 33.16 -7.67 -18.63
N LYS A 320 32.07 -7.20 -19.23
CA LYS A 320 32.08 -6.55 -20.55
C LYS A 320 32.45 -5.07 -20.49
N GLY A 321 32.54 -4.47 -19.31
CA GLY A 321 32.74 -3.03 -19.14
C GLY A 321 31.52 -2.19 -19.55
N THR A 322 30.32 -2.79 -19.57
CA THR A 322 29.07 -2.14 -20.02
C THR A 322 28.05 -2.00 -18.89
N ALA A 323 28.45 -2.22 -17.63
CA ALA A 323 27.59 -1.94 -16.49
C ALA A 323 27.35 -0.42 -16.39
N PRO A 324 26.10 0.04 -16.34
CA PRO A 324 25.77 1.44 -16.07
C PRO A 324 26.50 1.97 -14.84
N ARG A 325 26.97 3.21 -14.93
CA ARG A 325 27.69 3.87 -13.82
C ARG A 325 26.70 4.62 -12.92
N LEU A 326 27.03 4.82 -11.64
CA LEU A 326 26.14 5.57 -10.74
C LEU A 326 25.83 6.98 -11.27
N ALA A 327 26.81 7.66 -11.88
CA ALA A 327 26.60 8.97 -12.50
C ALA A 327 25.54 8.96 -13.62
N GLU A 328 25.48 7.88 -14.39
CA GLU A 328 24.49 7.67 -15.45
C GLU A 328 23.10 7.43 -14.85
N LEU A 329 23.02 6.54 -13.85
CA LEU A 329 21.76 6.22 -13.17
C LEU A 329 21.12 7.42 -12.47
N VAL A 330 21.94 8.28 -11.86
CA VAL A 330 21.47 9.52 -11.21
C VAL A 330 20.90 10.52 -12.22
N ALA A 331 21.36 10.49 -13.47
CA ALA A 331 20.92 11.41 -14.52
C ALA A 331 19.60 10.98 -15.19
N LEU A 332 19.16 9.73 -15.01
CA LEU A 332 17.88 9.23 -15.53
C LEU A 332 16.73 9.99 -14.89
N LYS A 333 15.93 10.68 -15.71
CA LYS A 333 14.85 11.56 -15.21
C LYS A 333 13.56 10.78 -14.97
N THR A 334 13.29 9.81 -15.83
CA THR A 334 12.03 9.07 -15.86
C THR A 334 12.25 7.57 -15.97
N PHE A 335 11.24 6.78 -15.60
CA PHE A 335 11.28 5.32 -15.72
C PHE A 335 11.35 4.86 -17.18
N ALA A 336 10.84 5.64 -18.14
CA ALA A 336 10.95 5.34 -19.57
C ALA A 336 12.39 5.26 -20.11
N GLU A 337 13.35 5.87 -19.42
CA GLU A 337 14.77 5.82 -19.78
C GLU A 337 15.45 4.55 -19.28
N PHE A 338 14.78 3.78 -18.41
CA PHE A 338 15.33 2.53 -17.92
C PHE A 338 15.37 1.47 -19.03
N LYS A 339 16.51 0.79 -19.08
CA LYS A 339 16.79 -0.38 -19.90
C LYS A 339 17.07 -1.53 -18.97
N LEU A 340 17.04 -2.77 -19.49
CA LEU A 340 17.32 -3.95 -18.65
C LEU A 340 18.64 -3.85 -17.88
N ALA A 341 19.69 -3.30 -18.48
CA ALA A 341 20.96 -3.07 -17.79
C ALA A 341 20.81 -2.11 -16.59
N HIS A 342 19.98 -1.06 -16.72
CA HIS A 342 19.68 -0.13 -15.63
C HIS A 342 18.98 -0.84 -14.47
N HIS A 343 17.97 -1.67 -14.75
CA HIS A 343 17.25 -2.42 -13.72
C HIS A 343 18.15 -3.40 -12.95
N TYR A 344 18.96 -4.19 -13.66
CA TYR A 344 19.88 -5.13 -13.02
C TYR A 344 20.93 -4.41 -12.17
N THR A 345 21.53 -3.35 -12.70
CA THR A 345 22.57 -2.61 -11.98
C THR A 345 22.00 -1.84 -10.80
N THR A 346 20.84 -1.18 -10.94
CA THR A 346 20.25 -0.41 -9.84
C THR A 346 19.84 -1.31 -8.67
N TRP A 347 19.25 -2.48 -8.95
CA TRP A 347 18.99 -3.51 -7.95
C TRP A 347 20.27 -3.90 -7.20
N SER A 348 21.33 -4.24 -7.95
CA SER A 348 22.58 -4.72 -7.35
C SER A 348 23.32 -3.63 -6.57
N MET A 349 23.27 -2.37 -7.00
CA MET A 349 23.87 -1.25 -6.29
C MET A 349 23.13 -0.97 -4.97
N ILE A 350 21.80 -0.99 -4.97
CA ILE A 350 21.02 -0.84 -3.74
C ILE A 350 21.25 -2.04 -2.80
N ASP A 351 21.29 -3.26 -3.31
CA ASP A 351 21.61 -4.46 -2.52
C ASP A 351 22.99 -4.35 -1.85
N TYR A 352 24.00 -3.89 -2.58
CA TYR A 352 25.33 -3.59 -2.03
C TYR A 352 25.28 -2.51 -0.93
N MET A 353 24.58 -1.41 -1.18
CA MET A 353 24.42 -0.34 -0.17
C MET A 353 23.75 -0.86 1.10
N LEU A 354 22.72 -1.71 0.97
CA LEU A 354 22.00 -2.26 2.11
C LEU A 354 22.78 -3.33 2.88
N LYS A 355 23.63 -4.11 2.20
CA LYS A 355 24.41 -5.19 2.84
C LYS A 355 25.72 -4.70 3.44
N GLU A 356 26.46 -3.87 2.73
CA GLU A 356 27.82 -3.45 3.11
C GLU A 356 27.83 -2.07 3.78
N HIS A 357 26.81 -1.24 3.53
CA HIS A 357 26.80 0.17 3.92
C HIS A 357 25.46 0.62 4.53
N ALA A 358 24.76 -0.27 5.25
CA ALA A 358 23.40 -0.03 5.73
C ALA A 358 23.23 1.31 6.49
N ALA A 359 24.16 1.63 7.39
CA ALA A 359 24.12 2.87 8.15
C ALA A 359 24.33 4.12 7.27
N ALA A 360 25.21 4.03 6.27
CA ALA A 360 25.42 5.12 5.31
C ALA A 360 24.19 5.31 4.41
N PHE A 361 23.56 4.21 3.97
CA PHE A 361 22.32 4.26 3.21
C PHE A 361 21.18 4.92 4.00
N ALA A 362 20.99 4.55 5.26
CA ALA A 362 19.99 5.16 6.13
C ALA A 362 20.20 6.68 6.30
N GLN A 363 21.44 7.10 6.54
CA GLN A 363 21.79 8.53 6.62
C GLN A 363 21.54 9.26 5.29
N PHE A 364 21.90 8.63 4.18
CA PHE A 364 21.71 9.14 2.83
C PHE A 364 20.23 9.32 2.49
N ALA A 365 19.41 8.30 2.76
CA ALA A 365 17.96 8.37 2.60
C ALA A 365 17.35 9.50 3.46
N GLY A 366 17.76 9.58 4.73
CA GLY A 366 17.30 10.61 5.65
C GLY A 366 17.65 12.05 5.22
N LYS A 367 18.79 12.24 4.54
CA LYS A 367 19.22 13.52 3.94
C LYS A 367 18.45 13.83 2.66
N LEU A 368 18.33 12.85 1.75
CA LEU A 368 17.62 13.04 0.48
C LEU A 368 16.16 13.38 0.67
N LYS A 369 15.49 12.72 1.62
CA LYS A 369 14.05 12.89 1.88
C LYS A 369 13.73 13.96 2.92
N GLY A 370 14.71 14.35 3.73
CA GLY A 370 14.54 15.32 4.81
C GLY A 370 14.83 16.77 4.43
N ARG A 371 14.92 17.10 3.14
CA ARG A 371 15.33 18.43 2.68
C ARG A 371 14.25 19.47 2.93
N ILE A 372 14.66 20.56 3.55
CA ILE A 372 13.86 21.72 3.88
C ILE A 372 14.66 22.99 3.55
N ASN A 373 13.97 24.05 3.13
CA ASN A 373 14.57 25.36 2.88
C ASN A 373 14.57 26.23 4.16
N ALA A 374 15.04 27.48 4.04
CA ALA A 374 15.12 28.41 5.17
C ALA A 374 13.74 28.78 5.77
N GLU A 375 12.67 28.67 4.98
CA GLU A 375 11.28 28.88 5.41
C GLU A 375 10.63 27.60 5.97
N GLY A 376 11.40 26.52 6.12
CA GLY A 376 10.93 25.23 6.64
C GLY A 376 10.05 24.43 5.68
N ARG A 377 10.04 24.77 4.39
CA ARG A 377 9.31 24.05 3.34
C ARG A 377 10.19 23.00 2.70
N SER A 378 9.61 21.88 2.28
CA SER A 378 10.32 20.84 1.56
C SER A 378 11.03 21.39 0.30
N ASP A 379 12.28 20.96 0.06
CA ASP A 379 13.12 21.48 -1.02
C ASP A 379 13.65 20.38 -1.95
N GLY A 380 13.05 20.26 -3.13
CA GLY A 380 13.50 19.37 -4.20
C GLY A 380 14.50 20.00 -5.18
N SER A 381 14.89 21.26 -5.02
CA SER A 381 15.74 21.97 -5.98
C SER A 381 17.16 21.35 -6.07
N ARG A 382 17.82 21.46 -7.23
CA ARG A 382 19.23 21.02 -7.40
C ARG A 382 19.52 19.59 -6.91
N MET A 383 18.55 18.69 -7.13
CA MET A 383 18.55 17.34 -6.55
C MET A 383 19.78 16.52 -6.96
N ILE A 384 20.28 16.68 -8.19
CA ILE A 384 21.45 15.95 -8.67
C ILE A 384 22.72 16.39 -7.94
N GLU A 385 22.95 17.68 -7.75
CA GLU A 385 24.11 18.17 -7.01
C GLU A 385 24.02 17.78 -5.54
N PHE A 386 22.84 17.96 -4.94
CA PHE A 386 22.62 17.55 -3.55
C PHE A 386 22.83 16.05 -3.35
N HIS A 387 22.32 15.21 -4.26
CA HIS A 387 22.53 13.77 -4.21
C HIS A 387 24.03 13.46 -4.21
N ARG A 388 24.82 14.08 -5.11
CA ARG A 388 26.27 13.85 -5.17
C ARG A 388 26.97 14.22 -3.87
N ASP A 389 26.62 15.36 -3.29
CA ASP A 389 27.26 15.86 -2.08
C ASP A 389 26.86 15.01 -0.86
N ALA A 390 25.58 14.70 -0.71
CA ALA A 390 25.08 13.79 0.33
C ALA A 390 25.66 12.39 0.20
N PHE A 391 25.80 11.88 -1.02
CA PHE A 391 26.39 10.57 -1.29
C PHE A 391 27.85 10.52 -0.82
N ARG A 392 28.66 11.52 -1.20
CA ARG A 392 30.05 11.63 -0.75
C ARG A 392 30.14 11.73 0.77
N GLU A 393 29.25 12.51 1.37
CA GLU A 393 29.22 12.69 2.82
C GLU A 393 28.89 11.39 3.56
N CYS A 394 27.89 10.64 3.11
CA CYS A 394 27.41 9.43 3.79
C CYS A 394 28.29 8.22 3.52
N PHE A 395 28.64 7.96 2.25
CA PHE A 395 29.40 6.76 1.85
C PHE A 395 30.91 6.96 1.90
N LYS A 396 31.39 8.19 2.10
CA LYS A 396 32.83 8.54 2.08
C LYS A 396 33.52 8.17 0.77
N MET A 397 32.76 8.18 -0.34
CA MET A 397 33.20 7.82 -1.68
C MET A 397 32.59 8.78 -2.71
N GLY A 398 33.34 9.13 -3.75
CA GLY A 398 32.79 9.63 -5.00
C GLY A 398 32.12 8.52 -5.81
N TYR A 399 31.35 8.89 -6.84
CA TYR A 399 30.62 7.90 -7.66
C TYR A 399 31.55 6.87 -8.33
N SER A 400 32.71 7.29 -8.84
CA SER A 400 33.66 6.37 -9.47
C SER A 400 34.31 5.39 -8.49
N GLU A 401 34.57 5.83 -7.25
CA GLU A 401 35.10 4.97 -6.19
C GLU A 401 34.03 3.96 -5.76
N PHE A 402 32.77 4.41 -5.64
CA PHE A 402 31.64 3.54 -5.37
C PHE A 402 31.43 2.50 -6.48
N ASP A 403 31.46 2.92 -7.75
CA ASP A 403 31.32 2.01 -8.90
C ASP A 403 32.39 0.91 -8.84
N ALA A 404 33.65 1.25 -8.56
CA ALA A 404 34.74 0.28 -8.43
C ALA A 404 34.54 -0.67 -7.24
N ALA A 405 34.15 -0.14 -6.08
CA ALA A 405 33.92 -0.94 -4.87
C ALA A 405 32.74 -1.91 -5.04
N TRP A 406 31.63 -1.44 -5.62
CA TRP A 406 30.46 -2.26 -5.94
C TRP A 406 30.82 -3.37 -6.94
N GLN A 407 31.55 -3.05 -8.02
CA GLN A 407 31.95 -4.05 -9.01
C GLN A 407 32.83 -5.15 -8.40
N ALA A 408 33.79 -4.76 -7.55
CA ALA A 408 34.64 -5.70 -6.84
C ALA A 408 33.81 -6.63 -5.93
N TRP A 409 32.86 -6.06 -5.18
CA TRP A 409 31.94 -6.82 -4.34
C TRP A 409 31.11 -7.82 -5.15
N VAL A 410 30.46 -7.39 -6.25
CA VAL A 410 29.66 -8.28 -7.10
C VAL A 410 30.48 -9.45 -7.64
N LEU A 411 31.74 -9.20 -8.04
CA LEU A 411 32.63 -10.22 -8.58
C LEU A 411 33.12 -11.20 -7.49
N ALA A 412 33.19 -10.76 -6.24
CA ALA A 412 33.59 -11.58 -5.09
C ALA A 412 32.49 -12.51 -4.56
N ILE A 413 31.20 -12.23 -4.86
CA ILE A 413 30.09 -13.11 -4.46
C ILE A 413 30.26 -14.49 -5.12
N GLU A 414 30.31 -15.54 -4.30
CA GLU A 414 30.26 -16.92 -4.78
C GLU A 414 28.87 -17.23 -5.32
N VAL A 415 28.80 -17.69 -6.57
CA VAL A 415 27.55 -18.17 -7.16
C VAL A 415 27.49 -19.68 -6.90
N PRO A 416 26.47 -20.19 -6.17
CA PRO A 416 26.27 -21.63 -6.05
C PRO A 416 26.21 -22.25 -7.44
N LYS A 417 27.02 -23.29 -7.66
CA LYS A 417 27.10 -23.99 -8.95
C LYS A 417 25.81 -24.71 -9.31
#